data_AF-A0A0H3I4B7-F1
#
_entry.id   AF-A0A0H3I4B7-F1
#
_cell.length_a   1.000
_cell.length_b   1.000
_cell.length_c   1.000
_cell.angle_alpha   90.00
_cell.angle_beta   90.00
_cell.angle_gamma   90.00
#
_symmetry.space_group_name_H-M   'P 1'
#
loop_
_entity.id
_entity.type
_entity.pdbx_description
1 polymer ?
#
loop_
_entity_poly.entity_id
_entity_poly.type
_entity_poly.pdbx_seq_one_letter_code
_entity_poly.pdbx_strand_id
1 'polypeptide(L)'
;MNNLKSVLDVCDIFISGSFVELREIDFYPECGLHALVIKKMNFGFTERYSILVPAADWDYVCGLGLQSGNEILVPVIIDFNFQASHPLIWLSDGHGITKKQ
;
A
#
# COMPACT_ATOMS: atom_id res chain seq x y z
N MET A 1 -13.70 -13.98 15.57
CA MET A 1 -12.61 -13.41 14.76
C MET A 1 -11.95 -12.22 15.48
N ASN A 2 -11.47 -12.41 16.72
CA ASN A 2 -11.06 -11.27 17.57
C ASN A 2 -9.54 -11.12 17.79
N ASN A 3 -8.69 -11.93 17.15
CA ASN A 3 -7.23 -11.89 17.40
C ASN A 3 -6.40 -11.30 16.25
N LEU A 4 -6.83 -11.41 14.98
CA LEU A 4 -6.00 -10.89 13.88
C LEU A 4 -6.02 -9.37 13.83
N LYS A 5 -7.20 -8.75 14.00
CA LYS A 5 -7.34 -7.30 14.01
C LYS A 5 -6.50 -6.65 15.12
N SER A 6 -6.56 -7.21 16.34
CA SER A 6 -5.78 -6.69 17.47
C SER A 6 -4.27 -6.89 17.32
N VAL A 7 -3.81 -7.96 16.67
CA VAL A 7 -2.39 -8.17 16.35
C VAL A 7 -1.91 -7.18 15.29
N LEU A 8 -2.74 -6.87 14.31
CA LEU A 8 -2.43 -5.91 13.24
C LEU A 8 -2.46 -4.45 13.74
N ASP A 9 -3.28 -4.14 14.74
CA ASP A 9 -3.32 -2.80 15.37
C ASP A 9 -2.07 -2.50 16.23
N VAL A 10 -1.30 -3.51 16.65
CA VAL A 10 -0.12 -3.34 17.54
C VAL A 10 1.22 -3.67 16.88
N CYS A 11 1.23 -4.10 15.63
CA CYS A 11 2.44 -4.45 14.90
C CYS A 11 2.59 -3.60 13.63
N ASP A 12 3.81 -3.20 13.32
CA ASP A 12 4.10 -2.63 12.00
C ASP A 12 3.94 -3.71 10.92
N ILE A 13 3.04 -3.46 9.98
CA ILE A 13 2.76 -4.39 8.87
C ILE A 13 3.50 -3.88 7.64
N PHE A 14 4.23 -4.79 7.00
CA PHE A 14 4.91 -4.48 5.74
C PHE A 14 4.42 -5.41 4.64
N ILE A 15 4.13 -4.83 3.48
CA ILE A 15 3.86 -5.59 2.25
C ILE A 15 5.07 -5.46 1.34
N SER A 16 5.62 -6.60 0.93
CA SER A 16 6.64 -6.66 -0.12
C SER A 16 6.02 -6.97 -1.47
N GLY A 17 6.47 -6.29 -2.51
CA GLY A 17 5.97 -6.48 -3.87
C GLY A 17 6.90 -5.86 -4.91
N SER A 18 6.66 -6.17 -6.18
CA SER A 18 7.25 -5.39 -7.26
C SER A 18 6.37 -4.17 -7.53
N PHE A 19 6.95 -2.97 -7.49
CA PHE A 19 6.27 -1.76 -7.90
C PHE A 19 5.79 -1.87 -9.34
N VAL A 20 4.56 -1.44 -9.60
CA VAL A 20 3.95 -1.44 -10.93
C VAL A 20 3.87 -0.01 -11.45
N GLU A 21 3.11 0.82 -10.73
CA GLU A 21 2.80 2.20 -11.11
C GLU A 21 2.30 3.01 -9.91
N LEU A 22 2.32 4.32 -10.08
CA LEU A 22 1.56 5.26 -9.27
C LEU A 22 0.28 5.59 -10.02
N ARG A 23 -0.86 5.55 -9.33
CA ARG A 23 -2.19 5.70 -9.94
C ARG A 23 -3.00 6.76 -9.20
N GLU A 24 -3.59 7.68 -9.95
CA GLU A 24 -4.67 8.54 -9.48
C GLU A 24 -6.01 7.78 -9.56
N ILE A 25 -6.77 7.83 -8.48
CA ILE A 25 -8.09 7.25 -8.34
C ILE A 25 -9.07 8.41 -8.19
N ASP A 26 -10.01 8.51 -9.11
CA ASP A 26 -11.08 9.50 -9.04
C ASP A 26 -11.99 9.18 -7.85
N PHE A 27 -11.87 9.96 -6.77
CA PHE A 27 -12.83 9.95 -5.68
C PHE A 27 -13.68 11.22 -5.75
N TYR A 28 -14.95 11.02 -6.08
CA TYR A 28 -15.91 12.07 -6.40
C TYR A 28 -16.11 13.06 -5.22
N PRO A 29 -16.26 14.39 -5.43
CA PRO A 29 -16.12 15.12 -6.68
C PRO A 29 -14.80 15.88 -6.84
N GLU A 30 -13.94 15.98 -5.81
CA GLU A 30 -12.80 16.93 -5.83
C GLU A 30 -11.53 16.43 -5.12
N CYS A 31 -11.52 15.17 -4.65
CA CYS A 31 -10.39 14.62 -3.92
C CYS A 31 -9.81 13.43 -4.69
N GLY A 32 -8.80 13.67 -5.52
CA GLY A 32 -8.02 12.57 -6.10
C GLY A 32 -7.41 11.72 -4.98
N LEU A 33 -7.74 10.43 -4.93
CA LEU A 33 -7.04 9.48 -4.07
C LEU A 33 -5.83 8.97 -4.84
N HIS A 34 -4.67 8.96 -4.22
CA HIS A 34 -3.48 8.40 -4.83
C HIS A 34 -3.27 6.97 -4.38
N ALA A 35 -2.75 6.12 -5.27
CA ALA A 35 -2.42 4.75 -4.96
C ALA A 35 -1.06 4.34 -5.49
N LEU A 36 -0.31 3.65 -4.62
CA LEU A 36 0.90 2.90 -4.95
C LEU A 36 0.48 1.48 -5.31
N VAL A 37 0.68 1.09 -6.57
CA VAL A 37 0.30 -0.25 -7.05
C VAL A 37 1.50 -1.17 -7.01
N ILE A 38 1.37 -2.28 -6.27
CA ILE A 38 2.41 -3.31 -6.19
C ILE A 38 1.86 -4.67 -6.61
N LYS A 39 2.66 -5.44 -7.33
CA LYS A 39 2.38 -6.83 -7.68
C LYS A 39 2.77 -7.75 -6.52
N LYS A 40 1.89 -8.68 -6.16
CA LYS A 40 2.17 -9.67 -5.11
C LYS A 40 3.36 -10.55 -5.53
N MET A 41 4.34 -10.70 -4.63
CA MET A 41 5.55 -11.50 -4.88
C MET A 41 5.41 -12.98 -4.50
N ASN A 42 4.39 -13.36 -3.72
CA ASN A 42 4.28 -14.69 -3.15
C ASN A 42 3.15 -15.55 -3.78
N PHE A 43 3.46 -16.85 -3.96
CA PHE A 43 2.54 -17.97 -4.23
C PHE A 43 1.80 -18.00 -5.57
N GLY A 44 2.40 -17.53 -6.68
CA GLY A 44 1.80 -17.73 -8.02
C GLY A 44 0.50 -16.97 -8.28
N PHE A 45 0.14 -16.02 -7.41
CA PHE A 45 -0.99 -15.11 -7.60
C PHE A 45 -0.56 -13.92 -8.48
N THR A 46 -1.35 -13.61 -9.50
CA THR A 46 -1.14 -12.47 -10.42
C THR A 46 -1.80 -11.18 -9.92
N GLU A 47 -2.34 -11.19 -8.70
CA GLU A 47 -3.06 -10.06 -8.14
C GLU A 47 -2.15 -8.88 -7.80
N ARG A 48 -2.75 -7.70 -7.69
CA ARG A 48 -2.10 -6.44 -7.30
C ARG A 48 -2.68 -5.97 -5.97
N TYR A 49 -1.86 -5.34 -5.16
CA TYR A 49 -2.34 -4.50 -4.07
C TYR A 49 -2.35 -3.05 -4.55
N SER A 50 -3.44 -2.35 -4.24
CA SER A 50 -3.50 -0.90 -4.31
C SER A 50 -3.35 -0.36 -2.89
N ILE A 51 -2.23 0.28 -2.61
CA ILE A 51 -1.97 0.91 -1.32
C ILE A 51 -2.33 2.38 -1.46
N LEU A 52 -3.34 2.83 -0.73
CA LEU A 52 -3.78 4.22 -0.73
C LEU A 52 -2.71 5.09 -0.08
N VAL A 53 -2.35 6.18 -0.76
CA VAL A 53 -1.33 7.12 -0.32
C VAL A 53 -2.04 8.39 0.16
N PRO A 54 -1.88 8.79 1.44
CA PRO A 54 -2.37 10.07 1.92
C PRO A 54 -1.82 11.22 1.07
N ALA A 55 -2.63 12.26 0.86
CA ALA A 55 -2.24 13.39 0.01
C ALA A 55 -0.94 14.07 0.51
N ALA A 56 -0.72 14.10 1.83
CA ALA A 56 0.48 14.68 2.44
C ALA A 56 1.78 13.93 2.08
N ASP A 57 1.68 12.64 1.75
CA ASP A 57 2.82 11.78 1.45
C ASP A 57 3.05 11.59 -0.06
N TRP A 58 2.19 12.16 -0.90
CA TRP A 58 2.24 11.91 -2.34
C TRP A 58 3.53 12.38 -2.99
N ASP A 59 3.98 13.60 -2.65
CA ASP A 59 5.23 14.16 -3.17
C ASP A 59 6.44 13.31 -2.73
N TYR A 60 6.40 12.78 -1.50
CA TYR A 60 7.43 11.86 -1.01
C TYR A 60 7.47 10.59 -1.86
N VAL A 61 6.33 9.95 -2.10
CA VAL A 61 6.25 8.71 -2.89
C VAL A 61 6.71 8.94 -4.34
N CYS A 62 6.32 10.05 -4.96
CA CYS A 62 6.79 10.45 -6.29
C CYS A 62 8.31 10.67 -6.32
N GLY A 63 8.86 11.30 -5.28
CA GLY A 63 10.29 11.60 -5.12
C GLY A 63 11.20 10.38 -4.96
N LEU A 64 10.65 9.20 -4.65
CA LEU A 64 11.43 7.96 -4.51
C LEU A 64 12.03 7.45 -5.82
N GLY A 65 11.56 7.94 -6.98
CA GLY A 65 12.02 7.50 -8.29
C GLY A 65 11.87 5.99 -8.47
N LEU A 66 10.71 5.44 -8.11
CA LEU A 66 10.38 4.03 -8.30
C LEU A 66 10.20 3.73 -9.79
N GLN A 67 10.79 2.63 -10.25
CA GLN A 67 10.63 2.13 -11.61
C GLN A 67 9.88 0.80 -11.59
N SER A 68 9.01 0.58 -12.58
CA SER A 68 8.24 -0.66 -12.67
C SER A 68 9.17 -1.88 -12.60
N GLY A 69 8.83 -2.84 -11.74
CA GLY A 69 9.65 -4.00 -11.43
C GLY A 69 10.58 -3.84 -10.22
N ASN A 70 10.79 -2.62 -9.69
CA ASN A 70 11.54 -2.44 -8.45
C ASN A 70 10.88 -3.23 -7.32
N GLU A 71 11.64 -4.10 -6.67
CA GLU A 71 11.19 -4.75 -5.45
C GLU A 71 11.19 -3.74 -4.32
N ILE A 72 10.03 -3.56 -3.68
CA ILE A 72 9.86 -2.62 -2.60
C ILE A 72 9.21 -3.29 -1.39
N LEU A 73 9.49 -2.73 -0.22
CA LEU A 73 8.83 -3.03 1.04
C LEU A 73 8.08 -1.78 1.49
N VAL A 74 6.77 -1.89 1.65
CA VAL A 74 5.87 -0.78 1.95
C VAL A 74 5.25 -1.00 3.33
N PRO A 75 5.42 -0.07 4.28
CA PRO A 75 4.72 -0.10 5.55
C PRO A 75 3.27 0.31 5.36
N VAL A 76 2.34 -0.44 5.93
CA VAL A 76 0.91 -0.25 5.70
C VAL A 76 0.08 -0.33 6.98
N ILE A 77 -1.07 0.32 6.92
CA ILE A 77 -2.19 0.14 7.85
C ILE A 77 -3.30 -0.57 7.07
N ILE A 78 -3.87 -1.64 7.64
CA ILE A 78 -4.92 -2.42 6.97
C ILE A 78 -6.25 -2.23 7.71
N ASP A 79 -7.22 -1.61 7.04
CA ASP A 79 -8.58 -1.43 7.56
C ASP A 79 -9.53 -2.52 7.03
N PHE A 80 -9.91 -3.43 7.91
CA PHE A 80 -10.85 -4.51 7.64
C PHE A 80 -12.32 -4.12 7.83
N ASN A 81 -12.62 -2.92 8.34
CA ASN A 81 -13.99 -2.50 8.61
C ASN A 81 -14.80 -2.25 7.33
N PHE A 82 -14.13 -1.98 6.20
CA PHE A 82 -14.77 -1.77 4.91
C PHE A 82 -15.29 -3.09 4.31
N GLN A 83 -14.39 -4.04 4.05
CA GLN A 83 -14.73 -5.37 3.56
C GLN A 83 -13.65 -6.37 3.96
N ALA A 84 -13.99 -7.39 4.76
CA ALA A 84 -13.00 -8.33 5.30
C ALA A 84 -12.24 -9.14 4.21
N SER A 85 -12.87 -9.41 3.06
CA SER A 85 -12.22 -10.09 1.93
C SER A 85 -11.38 -9.17 1.03
N HIS A 86 -11.60 -7.86 1.12
CA HIS A 86 -10.89 -6.83 0.35
C HIS A 86 -10.65 -5.62 1.25
N PRO A 87 -9.80 -5.73 2.28
CA PRO A 87 -9.57 -4.65 3.21
C PRO A 87 -8.92 -3.46 2.50
N LEU A 88 -9.16 -2.26 3.01
CA LEU A 88 -8.45 -1.08 2.55
C LEU A 88 -7.03 -1.11 3.11
N ILE A 89 -6.06 -0.79 2.28
CA ILE A 89 -4.64 -0.78 2.65
C ILE A 89 -4.14 0.63 2.44
N TRP A 90 -3.64 1.26 3.51
CA TRP A 90 -3.12 2.61 3.52
C TRP A 90 -1.61 2.58 3.74
N LEU A 91 -0.91 3.55 3.16
CA LEU A 91 0.48 3.82 3.54
C LEU A 91 0.51 4.22 5.01
N SER A 92 1.46 3.65 5.77
CA SER A 92 1.66 4.00 7.19
C SER A 92 2.63 5.15 7.34
N ASP A 93 2.33 6.08 8.25
CA ASP A 93 3.18 7.23 8.61
C ASP A 93 4.50 6.82 9.29
N GLY A 94 4.59 5.59 9.79
CA GLY A 94 5.65 5.18 10.71
C GLY A 94 7.01 4.96 10.08
N HIS A 95 7.09 4.63 8.78
CA HIS A 95 8.32 4.13 8.15
C HIS A 95 8.38 4.45 6.65
N GLY A 96 9.58 4.65 6.10
CA GLY A 96 9.77 4.95 4.67
C GLY A 96 9.66 3.72 3.77
N ILE A 97 9.20 3.91 2.53
CA ILE A 97 9.19 2.84 1.51
C ILE A 97 10.64 2.48 1.17
N THR A 98 10.98 1.20 1.29
CA THR A 98 12.36 0.72 1.09
C THR A 98 12.47 -0.02 -0.24
N LYS A 99 13.46 0.34 -1.07
CA LYS A 99 13.85 -0.44 -2.26
C LYS A 99 14.71 -1.63 -1.82
N LYS A 100 14.38 -2.83 -2.26
CA LYS A 100 15.26 -3.99 -2.12
C LYS A 100 16.31 -3.93 -3.24
N GLN A 101 17.57 -4.07 -2.86
CA GLN A 101 18.71 -4.15 -3.78
C GLN A 101 18.76 -5.51 -4.46
#